data_AF-A0A0J1CYA5-F1
#
_entry.id   AF-A0A0J1CYA5-F1
#
_cell.length_a   1.000
_cell.length_b   1.000
_cell.length_c   1.000
_cell.angle_alpha   90.00
_cell.angle_beta   90.00
_cell.angle_gamma   90.00
#
_symmetry.space_group_name_H-M   'P 1'
#
loop_
_entity.id
_entity.type
_entity.pdbx_description
1 polymer ?
#
loop_
_entity_poly.entity_id
_entity_poly.type
_entity_poly.pdbx_seq_one_letter_code
_entity_poly.pdbx_strand_id
1 'polypeptide(L)'
;MFVTGSSQNYWNHGGTDTLFQAGYTNSFKYGTHSLTAGRTRSTDGSMSNEFLLSTTIPLGHKAHAPMLTTNASHNSDGATNMQANVSGSLGEANQFSYNGYGTYNAGGSLASNGNAGVSATYRRACRARSWRILAA
;
A
#
# COMPACT_ATOMS: atom_id res chain seq x y z
N MET A 1 8.16 -8.58 11.53
CA MET A 1 9.45 -7.92 11.26
C MET A 1 10.11 -8.67 10.13
N PHE A 2 10.72 -7.96 9.18
CA PHE A 2 11.57 -8.56 8.17
C PHE A 2 12.74 -7.63 7.90
N VAL A 3 13.87 -8.20 7.52
CA VAL A 3 15.02 -7.48 6.99
C VAL A 3 15.49 -8.26 5.79
N THR A 4 15.67 -7.57 4.67
CA THR A 4 16.17 -8.14 3.43
C THR A 4 17.23 -7.21 2.87
N GLY A 5 18.28 -7.79 2.29
CA GLY A 5 19.36 -7.05 1.69
C GLY A 5 19.92 -7.84 0.53
N SER A 6 20.19 -7.17 -0.59
CA SER A 6 20.81 -7.74 -1.78
C SER A 6 21.93 -6.83 -2.24
N SER A 7 23.05 -7.42 -2.62
CA SER A 7 24.22 -6.73 -3.16
C SER A 7 24.64 -7.40 -4.45
N GLN A 8 24.63 -6.67 -5.55
CA GLN A 8 25.04 -7.15 -6.86
C GLN A 8 26.34 -6.45 -7.27
N ASN A 9 27.36 -7.26 -7.55
CA ASN A 9 28.64 -6.80 -8.09
C ASN A 9 28.67 -7.13 -9.58
N TYR A 10 28.76 -6.12 -10.44
CA TYR A 10 28.97 -6.29 -11.87
C TYR A 10 30.47 -6.30 -12.19
N TRP A 11 30.89 -7.25 -13.01
CA TRP A 11 32.31 -7.60 -13.15
C TRP A 11 33.01 -6.70 -14.18
N ASN A 12 32.22 -5.87 -14.88
CA ASN A 12 32.67 -5.07 -16.03
C ASN A 12 32.59 -3.55 -15.80
N HIS A 13 32.20 -3.09 -14.60
CA HIS A 13 32.24 -1.67 -14.20
C HIS A 13 32.45 -1.55 -12.68
N GLY A 14 33.19 -0.53 -12.24
CA GLY A 14 33.40 -0.24 -10.83
C GLY A 14 32.14 0.37 -10.19
N GLY A 15 31.31 -0.46 -9.56
CA GLY A 15 30.17 -0.03 -8.77
C GLY A 15 29.36 -1.22 -8.24
N THR A 16 28.82 -1.09 -7.03
CA THR A 16 28.04 -2.14 -6.36
C THR A 16 26.63 -1.61 -6.09
N ASP A 17 25.62 -2.25 -6.69
CA ASP A 17 24.22 -1.95 -6.36
C ASP A 17 23.87 -2.67 -5.06
N THR A 18 23.51 -1.92 -4.02
CA THR A 18 23.11 -2.49 -2.72
C THR A 18 21.73 -1.99 -2.35
N LEU A 19 20.78 -2.91 -2.24
CA LEU A 19 19.45 -2.65 -1.72
C LEU A 19 19.35 -3.24 -0.32
N PHE A 20 18.92 -2.44 0.64
CA PHE A 20 18.64 -2.86 1.99
C PHE A 20 17.24 -2.41 2.37
N GLN A 21 16.40 -3.31 2.89
CA GLN A 21 15.06 -2.98 3.36
C GLN A 21 14.80 -3.67 4.69
N ALA A 22 14.29 -2.91 5.64
CA ALA A 22 13.88 -3.39 6.94
C ALA A 22 12.45 -2.93 7.20
N GLY A 23 11.61 -3.82 7.71
CA GLY A 23 10.22 -3.54 8.03
C GLY A 23 9.83 -4.11 9.38
N TYR A 24 9.14 -3.31 10.17
CA TYR A 24 8.53 -3.71 11.42
C TYR A 24 7.03 -3.48 11.35
N THR A 25 6.25 -4.51 11.66
CA THR A 25 4.79 -4.42 11.70
C THR A 25 4.35 -4.90 13.06
N ASN A 26 3.52 -4.11 13.72
CA ASN A 26 2.93 -4.40 15.00
C ASN A 26 1.40 -4.29 14.89
N SER A 27 0.70 -5.37 15.21
CA SER A 27 -0.76 -5.39 15.29
C SER A 27 -1.17 -5.21 16.76
N PHE A 28 -1.81 -4.09 17.04
CA PHE A 28 -2.50 -3.83 18.31
C PHE A 28 -3.98 -4.18 18.18
N LYS A 29 -4.64 -4.38 19.34
CA LYS A 29 -6.08 -4.71 19.44
C LYS A 29 -7.02 -3.76 18.66
N TYR A 30 -6.57 -2.54 18.39
CA TYR A 30 -7.35 -1.48 17.74
C TYR A 30 -6.77 -1.03 16.39
N GLY A 31 -5.73 -1.68 15.87
CA GLY A 31 -5.09 -1.27 14.61
C GLY A 31 -3.72 -1.88 14.37
N THR A 32 -3.25 -1.79 13.14
CA THR A 32 -1.94 -2.27 12.69
C THR A 32 -1.07 -1.09 12.34
N HIS A 33 0.14 -1.05 12.88
CA HIS A 33 1.16 -0.07 12.53
C HIS A 33 2.31 -0.79 11.85
N SER A 34 2.75 -0.29 10.72
CA SER A 34 3.88 -0.81 9.96
C SER A 34 4.82 0.33 9.62
N LEU A 35 6.09 0.12 9.89
CA LEU A 35 7.17 1.03 9.57
C LEU A 35 8.18 0.26 8.74
N THR A 36 8.46 0.75 7.55
CA THR A 36 9.45 0.19 6.63
C THR A 36 10.47 1.27 6.31
N ALA A 37 11.74 0.92 6.35
CA ALA A 37 12.84 1.76 5.93
C ALA A 37 13.67 0.99 4.90
N GLY A 38 13.91 1.61 3.76
CA GLY A 38 14.74 1.08 2.69
C GLY A 38 15.89 2.03 2.41
N ARG A 39 17.05 1.48 2.08
CA ARG A 39 18.18 2.21 1.50
C ARG A 39 18.60 1.51 0.23
N THR A 40 18.58 2.25 -0.86
CA THR A 40 19.10 1.80 -2.15
C THR A 40 20.35 2.61 -2.46
N ARG A 41 21.44 1.92 -2.76
CA ARG A 41 22.65 2.50 -3.31
C ARG A 41 22.78 2.05 -4.75
N SER A 42 22.71 3.01 -5.65
CA SER A 42 22.92 2.79 -7.07
C SER A 42 24.41 2.84 -7.41
N THR A 43 24.77 2.22 -8.52
CA THR A 43 26.11 2.12 -9.12
C THR A 43 26.75 3.47 -9.44
N ASP A 44 25.96 4.53 -9.60
CA ASP A 44 26.39 5.93 -9.78
C ASP A 44 26.80 6.64 -8.47
N GLY A 45 26.64 5.97 -7.32
CA GLY A 45 26.92 6.52 -6.00
C GLY A 45 25.75 7.25 -5.36
N SER A 46 24.61 7.39 -6.05
CA SER A 46 23.39 7.94 -5.46
C SER A 46 22.86 7.01 -4.36
N MET A 47 22.53 7.60 -3.22
CA MET A 47 21.99 6.90 -2.06
C MET A 47 20.60 7.43 -1.79
N SER A 48 19.59 6.61 -2.04
CA SER A 48 18.20 6.94 -1.77
C SER A 48 17.72 6.14 -0.56
N ASN A 49 17.38 6.83 0.52
CA ASN A 49 16.67 6.25 1.65
C ASN A 49 15.17 6.55 1.51
N GLU A 50 14.35 5.50 1.62
CA GLU A 50 12.89 5.56 1.61
C GLU A 50 12.39 5.15 2.98
N PHE A 51 11.57 5.99 3.59
CA PHE A 51 10.87 5.66 4.83
C PHE A 51 9.39 5.60 4.54
N LEU A 52 8.71 4.54 4.96
CA LEU A 52 7.27 4.35 4.80
C LEU A 52 6.66 3.98 6.16
N LEU A 53 5.78 4.83 6.66
CA LEU A 53 4.93 4.55 7.81
C LEU A 53 3.51 4.29 7.30
N SER A 54 2.94 3.14 7.62
CA SER A 54 1.55 2.79 7.31
C SER A 54 0.82 2.36 8.56
N THR A 55 -0.25 3.05 8.88
CA THR A 55 -1.13 2.79 10.03
C THR A 55 -2.53 2.48 9.52
N THR A 56 -3.06 1.32 9.89
CA THR A 56 -4.41 0.87 9.55
C THR A 56 -5.23 0.67 10.81
N ILE A 57 -6.36 1.37 10.92
CA ILE A 57 -7.25 1.34 12.08
C ILE A 57 -8.64 0.85 11.60
N PRO A 58 -9.11 -0.32 12.05
CA PRO A 58 -10.50 -0.71 11.88
C PRO A 58 -11.39 0.12 12.82
N LEU A 59 -12.33 0.88 12.26
CA LEU A 59 -13.25 1.76 12.99
C LEU A 59 -14.42 1.00 13.64
N GLY A 60 -14.31 -0.32 13.82
CA GLY A 60 -15.37 -1.13 14.41
C GLY A 60 -14.97 -2.57 14.72
N HIS A 61 -15.75 -3.21 15.59
CA HIS A 61 -15.55 -4.59 16.06
C HIS A 61 -16.42 -5.62 15.31
N LYS A 62 -17.08 -5.21 14.22
CA LYS A 62 -17.97 -6.07 13.41
C LYS A 62 -17.26 -6.48 12.12
N ALA A 63 -17.69 -7.61 11.52
CA ALA A 63 -17.13 -8.16 10.27
C ALA A 63 -17.16 -7.21 9.05
N HIS A 64 -17.89 -6.08 9.13
CA HIS A 64 -18.05 -5.07 8.09
C HIS A 64 -17.55 -3.68 8.55
N ALA A 65 -16.63 -3.64 9.51
CA ALA A 65 -16.09 -2.39 10.02
C ALA A 65 -15.29 -1.65 8.94
N PRO A 66 -15.49 -0.33 8.76
CA PRO A 66 -14.66 0.44 7.86
C PRO A 66 -13.22 0.46 8.35
N MET A 67 -12.26 0.36 7.43
CA MET A 67 -10.83 0.46 7.71
C MET A 67 -10.31 1.80 7.22
N LEU A 68 -9.67 2.54 8.13
CA LEU A 68 -8.91 3.73 7.80
C LEU A 68 -7.44 3.35 7.70
N THR A 69 -6.81 3.61 6.56
CA THR A 69 -5.39 3.36 6.30
C THR A 69 -4.73 4.69 6.00
N THR A 70 -3.69 5.03 6.75
CA THR A 70 -2.88 6.22 6.54
C THR A 70 -1.45 5.77 6.25
N ASN A 71 -0.93 6.19 5.11
CA ASN A 71 0.42 5.91 4.64
C ASN A 71 1.17 7.25 4.51
N ALA A 72 2.36 7.35 5.08
CA ALA A 72 3.26 8.47 4.89
C ALA A 72 4.60 7.91 4.43
N SER A 73 5.11 8.40 3.31
CA SER A 73 6.41 8.03 2.80
C SER A 73 7.29 9.25 2.54
N HIS A 74 8.59 9.08 2.75
CA HIS A 74 9.57 10.14 2.58
C HIS A 74 10.85 9.58 1.98
N ASN A 75 11.28 10.18 0.88
CA ASN A 75 12.52 9.85 0.20
C ASN A 75 13.59 10.93 0.48
N SER A 76 14.86 10.51 0.48
CA SER A 76 16.05 11.35 0.53
C SER A 76 16.12 12.38 -0.61
N ASP A 77 15.42 12.14 -1.71
CA ASP A 77 15.29 13.07 -2.84
C ASP A 77 14.34 14.26 -2.55
N GLY A 78 13.82 14.37 -1.32
CA GLY A 78 12.91 15.43 -0.89
C GLY A 78 11.45 15.20 -1.28
N ALA A 79 11.12 14.04 -1.85
CA ALA A 79 9.74 13.64 -2.14
C ALA A 79 9.07 13.13 -0.86
N THR A 80 7.95 13.74 -0.49
CA THR A 80 7.10 13.33 0.61
C THR A 80 5.72 12.98 0.08
N ASN A 81 5.24 11.77 0.34
CA ASN A 81 3.90 11.34 -0.03
C ASN A 81 3.09 11.02 1.22
N MET A 82 1.86 11.52 1.29
CA MET A 82 0.92 11.21 2.35
C MET A 82 -0.38 10.75 1.72
N GLN A 83 -0.80 9.53 2.01
CA GLN A 83 -2.04 8.94 1.55
C GLN A 83 -2.91 8.58 2.75
N ALA A 84 -4.17 8.96 2.70
CA ALA A 84 -5.20 8.46 3.60
C ALA A 84 -6.26 7.74 2.75
N ASN A 85 -6.69 6.57 3.18
CA ASN A 85 -7.66 5.75 2.49
C ASN A 85 -8.67 5.21 3.50
N VAL A 86 -9.95 5.40 3.24
CA VAL A 86 -11.04 4.84 4.01
C VAL A 86 -11.81 3.88 3.13
N SER A 87 -11.94 2.63 3.56
CA SER A 87 -12.69 1.63 2.80
C SER A 87 -13.62 0.84 3.70
N GLY A 88 -14.73 0.40 3.14
CA GLY A 88 -15.72 -0.40 3.85
C GLY A 88 -16.63 -1.15 2.91
N SER A 89 -17.38 -2.09 3.47
CA SER A 89 -18.36 -2.89 2.75
C SER A 89 -19.66 -2.98 3.53
N LEU A 90 -20.77 -3.07 2.79
CA LEU A 90 -22.12 -3.21 3.31
C LEU A 90 -22.84 -4.41 2.68
N GLY A 91 -23.78 -4.97 3.43
CA GLY A 91 -24.62 -6.11 3.05
C GLY A 91 -24.07 -7.44 3.53
N GLU A 92 -24.96 -8.40 3.78
CA GLU A 92 -24.69 -9.73 4.37
C GLU A 92 -23.60 -10.55 3.67
N ALA A 93 -23.32 -10.23 2.40
CA ALA A 93 -22.29 -10.88 1.59
C ALA A 93 -21.26 -9.89 1.00
N ASN A 94 -21.07 -8.71 1.61
CA ASN A 94 -20.20 -7.64 1.07
C ASN A 94 -20.58 -7.20 -0.35
N GLN A 95 -21.89 -7.16 -0.63
CA GLN A 95 -22.43 -6.91 -1.98
C GLN A 95 -22.14 -5.49 -2.45
N PHE A 96 -22.00 -4.55 -1.52
CA PHE A 96 -21.67 -3.15 -1.78
C PHE A 96 -20.34 -2.80 -1.13
N SER A 97 -19.38 -2.26 -1.88
CA SER A 97 -18.07 -1.83 -1.38
C SER A 97 -17.84 -0.37 -1.73
N TYR A 98 -17.36 0.44 -0.79
CA TYR A 98 -17.00 1.83 -1.01
C TYR A 98 -15.56 2.08 -0.54
N ASN A 99 -14.86 2.94 -1.25
CA ASN A 99 -13.48 3.33 -0.95
C ASN A 99 -13.32 4.82 -1.25
N GLY A 100 -12.79 5.58 -0.32
CA GLY A 100 -12.36 6.95 -0.52
C GLY A 100 -10.88 7.06 -0.22
N TYR A 101 -10.14 7.79 -1.04
CA TYR A 101 -8.73 8.04 -0.78
C TYR A 101 -8.37 9.49 -1.07
N GLY A 102 -7.43 10.00 -0.30
CA GLY A 102 -6.75 11.27 -0.51
C GLY A 102 -5.26 11.01 -0.51
N THR A 103 -4.54 11.58 -1.47
CA THR A 103 -3.10 11.50 -1.61
C THR A 103 -2.57 12.91 -1.75
N TYR A 104 -1.44 13.18 -1.14
CA TYR A 104 -0.74 14.44 -1.19
C TYR A 104 0.74 14.14 -1.41
N ASN A 105 1.25 14.54 -2.55
CA ASN A 105 2.65 14.38 -2.92
C ASN A 105 3.29 15.76 -2.94
N ALA A 106 4.25 16.02 -2.07
CA ALA A 106 5.11 17.18 -2.10
C ALA A 106 6.49 16.75 -2.60
N GLY A 107 6.85 17.14 -3.82
CA GLY A 107 8.21 16.95 -4.34
C GLY A 107 9.04 18.18 -4.01
N GLY A 108 10.15 18.07 -3.29
CA GLY A 108 10.95 19.22 -2.85
C GLY A 108 11.20 20.31 -3.91
N SER A 109 11.47 19.92 -5.17
CA SER A 109 11.70 20.83 -6.31
C SER A 109 10.58 20.81 -7.37
N LEU A 110 9.49 20.08 -7.14
CA LEU A 110 8.40 19.82 -8.11
C LEU A 110 7.05 20.24 -7.50
N ALA A 111 6.10 20.66 -8.33
CA ALA A 111 4.79 21.11 -7.86
C ALA A 111 4.12 20.07 -6.95
N SER A 112 3.66 20.50 -5.78
CA SER A 112 2.88 19.65 -4.88
C SER A 112 1.56 19.27 -5.55
N ASN A 113 1.27 17.98 -5.65
CA ASN A 113 0.06 17.49 -6.26
C ASN A 113 -0.76 16.67 -5.27
N GLY A 114 -2.01 17.08 -5.07
CA GLY A 114 -3.00 16.34 -4.31
C GLY A 114 -3.97 15.64 -5.25
N ASN A 115 -4.28 14.38 -4.99
CA ASN A 115 -5.38 13.69 -5.65
C ASN A 115 -6.30 13.08 -4.59
N ALA A 116 -7.59 13.31 -4.73
CA ALA A 116 -8.59 12.64 -3.93
C ALA A 116 -9.63 12.01 -4.85
N GLY A 117 -10.10 10.83 -4.47
CA GLY A 117 -11.04 10.06 -5.25
C GLY A 117 -11.94 9.23 -4.35
N VAL A 118 -13.12 8.93 -4.86
CA VAL A 118 -14.05 7.98 -4.24
C VAL A 118 -14.47 6.97 -5.29
N SER A 119 -14.60 5.71 -4.89
CA SER A 119 -15.07 4.62 -5.73
C SER A 119 -16.07 3.78 -4.95
N ALA A 120 -17.11 3.33 -5.65
CA ALA A 120 -18.09 2.40 -5.10
C ALA A 120 -18.33 1.30 -6.14
N THR A 121 -18.42 0.05 -5.67
CA THR A 121 -18.66 -1.11 -6.52
C THR A 121 -19.77 -1.96 -5.93
N TYR A 122 -20.63 -2.47 -6.80
CA TYR A 122 -21.72 -3.36 -6.43
C TYR A 122 -21.55 -4.69 -7.18
N ARG A 123 -21.41 -5.79 -6.44
CA ARG A 123 -21.25 -7.13 -7.03
C ARG A 123 -22.52 -7.95 -6.83
N ARG A 124 -23.18 -8.32 -7.92
CA ARG A 124 -24.23 -9.34 -7.96
C ARG A 124 -23.63 -10.66 -8.42
N ALA A 125 -23.76 -11.71 -7.61
CA ALA A 125 -23.51 -13.06 -8.07
C ALA A 125 -24.65 -13.47 -9.01
N CYS A 126 -24.44 -13.38 -10.32
CA CYS A 126 -25.34 -13.99 -11.28
C CYS A 126 -25.13 -15.50 -11.20
N ARG A 127 -26.00 -16.19 -10.45
CA ARG A 127 -26.00 -17.64 -10.37
C ARG A 127 -26.49 -18.19 -11.71
N ALA A 128 -25.57 -18.38 -12.65
CA ALA A 128 -25.86 -19.01 -13.94
C ALA A 128 -26.33 -20.44 -13.67
N ARG A 129 -27.64 -20.65 -13.74
CA ARG A 129 -28.28 -21.95 -13.59
C ARG A 129 -28.00 -22.73 -14.88
N SER A 130 -26.93 -23.53 -14.88
CA SER A 130 -26.61 -24.45 -15.97
C SER A 130 -27.69 -25.53 -16.03
N TRP A 131 -28.57 -25.44 -17.03
CA TRP A 131 -29.47 -26.53 -17.40
C TRP A 131 -28.68 -27.48 -18.31
N ARG A 132 -28.15 -28.57 -17.75
CA ARG A 132 -27.75 -29.73 -18.54
C ARG A 132 -29.02 -30.49 -18.91
N ILE A 133 -29.46 -30.31 -20.16
CA ILE A 133 -30.49 -31.16 -20.76
C ILE A 133 -29.81 -32.51 -21.01
N LEU A 134 -30.24 -33.57 -20.29
CA LEU A 134 -29.94 -34.94 -20.67
C LEU A 134 -30.76 -35.24 -21.93
N ALA A 135 -30.09 -35.46 -23.06
CA ALA A 135 -30.70 -36.13 -24.21
C ALA A 135 -30.61 -37.64 -23.99
N ALA A 136 -31.73 -38.31 -24.27
CA ALA A 136 -31.97 -39.74 -24.14
C ALA A 136 -31.34 -40.57 -25.26
#